data_AF-A0A6J3RR27-F1
#
_entry.id   AF-A0A6J3RR27-F1
#
_cell.length_a   1.000
_cell.length_b   1.000
_cell.length_c   1.000
_cell.angle_alpha   90.00
_cell.angle_beta   90.00
_cell.angle_gamma   90.00
#
_symmetry.space_group_name_H-M   'P 1'
#
loop_
_entity.id
_entity.type
_entity.pdbx_description
1 polymer ?
#
loop_
_entity_poly.entity_id
_entity_poly.type
_entity_poly.pdbx_seq_one_letter_code
_entity_poly.pdbx_strand_id
1 'polypeptide(L)'
;MKCLVTGSNVKVLGKAVHSLSRIGDELYLEPLEDGLSLRTVNSSRSAYACFLFAPLFFQQYQAATPGQDPLRCKILMKSFLSVFRSLVILEKTVEKCCISLNVRSSRLVVQLYCKYGVRKTHNLSFQDCESLQAVFDPAVCPHVLCAPARVLGEAVLPFPPALAEVTLGIGRGHRIILRSYQEEADSTIKAMVTEMSIGGEDFQQLQAQEGVAITFCLKEFRGLLSFAESANLSLSIYFDGPGRPAIFAIKDSLLDGHFVLATLSEPDPHPQDLRAPELQQPAPQLQAHSTPHLDDFALDDIDSYMIAMETTVGSEGSRTLPSTSLSPGFQPHCSPGSHSEEEDDTEPSTVPGTPPPKKFRSLFFGSILAPAHSPQGPSPVLAEDSEGEG
;
A
#
# COMPACT_ATOMS: atom_id res chain seq x y z
N MET A 1 -8.86 26.90 11.57
CA MET A 1 -8.02 26.64 10.38
C MET A 1 -8.74 27.04 9.10
N LYS A 2 -8.06 27.75 8.18
CA LYS A 2 -8.53 28.02 6.81
C LYS A 2 -7.35 28.04 5.84
N CYS A 3 -7.44 27.25 4.77
CA CYS A 3 -6.43 27.14 3.72
C CYS A 3 -7.09 27.37 2.36
N LEU A 4 -6.64 28.38 1.62
CA LEU A 4 -7.12 28.69 0.27
C LEU A 4 -6.01 28.39 -0.74
N VAL A 5 -6.25 27.44 -1.62
CA VAL A 5 -5.36 27.05 -2.73
C VAL A 5 -5.95 27.55 -4.03
N THR A 6 -5.12 28.09 -4.92
CA THR A 6 -5.55 28.61 -6.22
C THR A 6 -4.67 28.15 -7.37
N GLY A 7 -5.23 28.15 -8.59
CA GLY A 7 -4.47 27.85 -9.80
C GLY A 7 -3.95 26.40 -9.85
N SER A 8 -2.74 26.22 -10.38
CA SER A 8 -2.10 24.91 -10.56
C SER A 8 -1.87 24.16 -9.25
N ASN A 9 -1.71 24.88 -8.13
CA ASN A 9 -1.48 24.28 -6.81
C ASN A 9 -2.65 23.38 -6.37
N VAL A 10 -3.88 23.64 -6.84
CA VAL A 10 -5.03 22.77 -6.54
C VAL A 10 -4.80 21.37 -7.11
N LYS A 11 -4.24 21.28 -8.33
CA LYS A 11 -3.89 19.99 -8.97
C LYS A 11 -2.75 19.29 -8.23
N VAL A 12 -1.75 20.04 -7.78
CA VAL A 12 -0.62 19.49 -6.99
C VAL A 12 -1.13 18.90 -5.67
N LEU A 13 -1.98 19.62 -4.94
CA LEU A 13 -2.62 19.11 -3.72
C LEU A 13 -3.41 17.83 -4.01
N GLY A 14 -4.21 17.82 -5.08
CA GLY A 14 -4.93 16.62 -5.50
C GLY A 14 -4.00 15.43 -5.75
N LYS A 15 -2.91 15.64 -6.50
CA LYS A 15 -1.91 14.59 -6.76
C LYS A 15 -1.26 14.06 -5.47
N ALA A 16 -0.97 14.93 -4.50
CA ALA A 16 -0.44 14.50 -3.20
C ALA A 16 -1.44 13.61 -2.45
N VAL A 17 -2.74 13.95 -2.47
CA VAL A 17 -3.79 13.09 -1.88
C VAL A 17 -3.86 11.74 -2.57
N HIS A 18 -3.78 11.70 -3.91
CA HIS A 18 -3.72 10.43 -4.66
C HIS A 18 -2.48 9.61 -4.27
N SER A 19 -1.34 10.26 -4.10
CA SER A 19 -0.09 9.63 -3.66
C SER A 19 -0.24 9.02 -2.25
N LEU A 20 -0.73 9.79 -1.28
CA LEU A 20 -0.97 9.33 0.09
C LEU A 20 -2.01 8.19 0.15
N SER A 21 -3.01 8.20 -0.72
CA SER A 21 -4.04 7.16 -0.75
C SER A 21 -3.54 5.77 -1.15
N ARG A 22 -2.32 5.66 -1.68
CA ARG A 22 -1.68 4.37 -1.97
C ARG A 22 -0.96 3.77 -0.76
N ILE A 23 -0.82 4.53 0.33
CA ILE A 23 -0.08 4.12 1.53
C ILE A 23 -1.04 3.70 2.63
N GLY A 24 -2.00 4.56 2.99
CA GLY A 24 -2.88 4.33 4.13
C GLY A 24 -4.34 4.70 3.89
N ASP A 25 -5.21 4.07 4.68
CA ASP A 25 -6.66 4.27 4.65
C ASP A 25 -7.13 5.48 5.47
N GLU A 26 -6.24 6.07 6.27
CA GLU A 26 -6.51 7.23 7.12
C GLU A 26 -5.59 8.40 6.75
N LEU A 27 -6.15 9.60 6.66
CA LEU A 27 -5.43 10.84 6.45
C LEU A 27 -5.41 11.64 7.75
N TYR A 28 -4.21 11.99 8.19
CA TYR A 28 -3.96 12.85 9.33
C TYR A 28 -3.65 14.25 8.80
N LEU A 29 -4.41 15.24 9.25
CA LEU A 29 -4.30 16.63 8.83
C LEU A 29 -3.96 17.48 10.05
N GLU A 30 -2.80 18.13 9.97
CA GLU A 30 -2.25 18.96 11.04
C GLU A 30 -1.80 20.30 10.43
N PRO A 31 -2.49 21.42 10.72
CA PRO A 31 -2.01 22.75 10.39
C PRO A 31 -0.95 23.18 11.41
N LEU A 32 0.27 23.33 10.91
CA LEU A 32 1.43 23.79 11.67
C LEU A 32 1.74 25.26 11.32
N GLU A 33 2.69 25.86 12.01
CA GLU A 33 3.17 27.22 11.72
C GLU A 33 3.96 27.27 10.41
N ASP A 34 4.72 26.21 10.13
CA ASP A 34 5.54 26.00 8.94
C ASP A 34 4.77 25.44 7.73
N GLY A 35 3.46 25.21 7.87
CA GLY A 35 2.62 24.78 6.76
C GLY A 35 1.50 23.80 7.13
N LEU A 36 0.78 23.33 6.11
CA LEU A 36 -0.20 22.26 6.26
C LEU A 36 0.48 20.90 6.10
N SER A 37 0.45 20.08 7.14
CA SER A 37 0.93 18.71 7.09
C SER A 37 -0.20 17.73 6.79
N LEU A 38 -0.01 16.92 5.76
CA LEU A 38 -0.87 15.79 5.39
C LEU A 38 -0.06 14.51 5.55
N ARG A 39 -0.47 13.65 6.49
CA ARG A 39 0.25 12.42 6.84
C ARG A 39 -0.64 11.20 6.73
N THR A 40 -0.04 10.06 6.48
CA THR A 40 -0.72 8.76 6.50
C THR A 40 0.26 7.68 6.93
N VAL A 41 -0.29 6.60 7.46
CA VAL A 41 0.45 5.40 7.85
C VAL A 41 -0.32 4.19 7.32
N ASN A 42 0.40 3.18 6.87
CA ASN A 42 -0.24 1.94 6.45
C ASN A 42 -0.77 1.13 7.66
N SER A 43 -1.56 0.09 7.40
CA SER A 43 -2.21 -0.70 8.45
C SER A 43 -1.22 -1.43 9.37
N SER A 44 -0.06 -1.83 8.85
CA SER A 44 1.02 -2.49 9.60
C SER A 44 1.99 -1.52 10.28
N ARG A 45 1.84 -0.21 10.09
CA ARG A 45 2.80 0.83 10.52
C ARG A 45 4.23 0.62 10.02
N SER A 46 4.39 -0.08 8.90
CA SER A 46 5.67 -0.28 8.22
C SER A 46 5.95 0.78 7.15
N ALA A 47 4.95 1.59 6.79
CA ALA A 47 5.09 2.69 5.85
C ALA A 47 4.43 3.95 6.40
N TYR A 48 5.18 5.05 6.38
CA TYR A 48 4.75 6.38 6.75
C TYR A 48 4.94 7.31 5.56
N ALA A 49 3.99 8.20 5.32
CA ALA A 49 4.11 9.21 4.29
C ALA A 49 3.61 10.57 4.78
N CYS A 50 4.31 11.62 4.41
CA CYS A 50 4.03 12.99 4.80
C CYS A 50 4.28 13.94 3.63
N PHE A 51 3.30 14.82 3.38
CA PHE A 51 3.50 16.04 2.62
C PHE A 51 3.34 17.24 3.54
N LEU A 52 4.29 18.16 3.50
CA LEU A 52 4.21 19.45 4.17
C LEU A 52 4.11 20.54 3.10
N PHE A 53 3.00 21.26 3.08
CA PHE A 53 2.79 22.39 2.18
C PHE A 53 3.09 23.69 2.92
N ALA A 54 4.10 24.43 2.47
CA ALA A 54 4.50 25.69 3.09
C ALA A 54 3.33 26.71 3.09
N PRO A 55 3.30 27.72 3.98
CA PRO A 55 2.22 28.70 4.02
C PRO A 55 2.04 29.44 2.69
N LEU A 56 3.15 29.67 1.97
CA LEU A 56 3.18 30.31 0.65
C LEU A 56 2.61 29.44 -0.48
N PHE A 57 2.42 28.13 -0.26
CA PHE A 57 1.67 27.27 -1.19
C PHE A 57 0.20 27.72 -1.31
N PHE A 58 -0.33 28.33 -0.25
CA PHE A 58 -1.70 28.81 -0.16
C PHE A 58 -1.76 30.31 -0.45
N GLN A 59 -2.80 30.73 -1.16
CA GLN A 59 -3.13 32.15 -1.27
C GLN A 59 -3.49 32.75 0.10
N GLN A 60 -4.12 31.94 0.96
CA GLN A 60 -4.44 32.29 2.33
C GLN A 60 -4.23 31.07 3.22
N TYR A 61 -3.34 31.18 4.20
CA TYR A 61 -3.10 30.14 5.20
C TYR A 61 -3.38 30.68 6.60
N GLN A 62 -4.21 29.97 7.36
CA GLN A 62 -4.54 30.26 8.76
C GLN A 62 -4.55 28.95 9.53
N ALA A 63 -3.49 28.67 10.29
CA ALA A 63 -3.31 27.40 11.00
C ALA A 63 -4.32 27.25 12.17
N ALA A 64 -4.18 28.07 13.21
CA ALA A 64 -5.10 28.20 14.32
C ALA A 64 -5.00 29.61 14.93
N THR A 65 -6.02 30.01 15.68
CA THR A 65 -5.98 31.27 16.44
C THR A 65 -5.07 31.06 17.67
N PRO A 66 -4.18 32.01 18.02
CA PRO A 66 -3.34 31.89 19.20
C PRO A 66 -4.18 31.63 20.46
N GLY A 67 -3.86 30.58 21.23
CA GLY A 67 -4.56 30.21 22.46
C GLY A 67 -5.61 29.09 22.35
N GLN A 68 -5.72 28.41 21.20
CA GLN A 68 -6.51 27.18 21.02
C GLN A 68 -5.57 25.98 20.87
N ASP A 69 -6.04 24.80 21.28
CA ASP A 69 -5.30 23.54 21.11
C ASP A 69 -4.96 23.28 19.62
N PRO A 70 -3.80 22.65 19.35
CA PRO A 70 -3.40 22.32 17.99
C PRO A 70 -4.46 21.43 17.32
N LEU A 71 -4.98 21.90 16.18
CA LEU A 71 -6.05 21.23 15.46
C LEU A 71 -5.50 19.98 14.75
N ARG A 72 -5.68 18.81 15.34
CA ARG A 72 -5.22 17.55 14.77
C ARG A 72 -6.42 16.69 14.46
N CYS A 73 -6.62 16.40 13.18
CA CYS A 73 -7.76 15.59 12.78
C CYS A 73 -7.39 14.44 11.86
N LYS A 74 -8.12 13.35 12.05
CA LYS A 74 -8.05 12.13 11.29
C LYS A 74 -9.31 11.96 10.47
N ILE A 75 -9.14 11.66 9.18
CA ILE A 75 -10.22 11.55 8.21
C ILE A 75 -10.03 10.27 7.41
N LEU A 76 -11.13 9.61 7.07
CA LEU A 76 -11.08 8.46 6.17
C LEU A 76 -10.52 8.90 4.80
N MET A 77 -9.42 8.27 4.35
CA MET A 77 -8.73 8.62 3.11
C MET A 77 -9.66 8.58 1.91
N LYS A 78 -10.53 7.55 1.82
CA LYS A 78 -11.53 7.42 0.73
C LYS A 78 -12.46 8.64 0.65
N SER A 79 -12.86 9.18 1.80
CA SER A 79 -13.71 10.37 1.88
C SER A 79 -12.99 11.62 1.38
N PHE A 80 -11.73 11.81 1.79
CA PHE A 80 -10.93 12.96 1.34
C PHE A 80 -10.53 12.86 -0.14
N LEU A 81 -10.10 11.67 -0.58
CA LEU A 81 -9.78 11.36 -1.97
C LEU A 81 -10.99 11.58 -2.89
N SER A 82 -12.22 11.32 -2.41
CA SER A 82 -13.44 11.54 -3.21
C SER A 82 -13.59 12.99 -3.69
N VAL A 83 -13.06 13.97 -2.93
CA VAL A 83 -13.06 15.38 -3.30
C VAL A 83 -12.13 15.66 -4.48
N PHE A 84 -11.01 14.96 -4.54
CA PHE A 84 -9.97 15.11 -5.57
C PHE A 84 -9.96 13.96 -6.58
N ARG A 85 -11.06 13.19 -6.68
CA ARG A 85 -11.14 11.93 -7.44
C ARG A 85 -10.70 12.06 -8.90
N SER A 86 -11.14 13.11 -9.58
CA SER A 86 -10.78 13.36 -10.98
C SER A 86 -9.87 14.58 -11.10
N LEU A 87 -8.58 14.32 -11.24
CA LEU A 87 -7.57 15.36 -11.47
C LEU A 87 -7.82 16.15 -12.77
N VAL A 88 -8.40 15.51 -13.79
CA VAL A 88 -8.76 16.15 -15.07
C VAL A 88 -9.87 17.19 -14.88
N ILE A 89 -10.90 16.86 -14.10
CA ILE A 89 -11.98 17.80 -13.78
C ILE A 89 -11.46 18.93 -12.89
N LEU A 90 -10.61 18.58 -11.92
CA LEU A 90 -9.99 19.54 -11.01
C LEU A 90 -9.24 20.62 -11.79
N GLU A 91 -8.39 20.22 -12.74
CA GLU A 91 -7.61 21.13 -13.57
C GLU A 91 -8.46 21.99 -14.51
N LYS A 92 -9.49 21.42 -15.14
CA LYS A 92 -10.29 22.15 -16.13
C LYS A 92 -11.29 23.10 -15.50
N THR A 93 -11.86 22.72 -14.36
CA THR A 93 -13.06 23.37 -13.81
C THR A 93 -12.81 24.12 -12.51
N VAL A 94 -11.88 23.71 -11.65
CA VAL A 94 -11.70 24.30 -10.32
C VAL A 94 -10.70 25.43 -10.37
N GLU A 95 -11.11 26.61 -9.92
CA GLU A 95 -10.27 27.81 -9.84
C GLU A 95 -9.65 27.96 -8.46
N LYS A 96 -10.42 27.65 -7.41
CA LYS A 96 -9.98 27.76 -6.01
C LYS A 96 -10.48 26.58 -5.19
N CYS A 97 -9.66 26.11 -4.26
CA CYS A 97 -10.02 25.12 -3.24
C CYS A 97 -9.85 25.74 -1.86
N CYS A 98 -10.90 25.76 -1.06
CA CYS A 98 -10.87 26.24 0.32
C CYS A 98 -11.11 25.07 1.27
N ILE A 99 -10.13 24.80 2.13
CA ILE A 99 -10.22 23.82 3.21
C ILE A 99 -10.43 24.61 4.50
N SER A 100 -11.52 24.33 5.20
CA SER A 100 -11.84 24.99 6.47
C SER A 100 -12.26 23.96 7.50
N LEU A 101 -11.68 24.06 8.69
CA LEU A 101 -12.06 23.20 9.80
C LEU A 101 -12.96 23.99 10.75
N ASN A 102 -14.17 23.49 10.96
CA ASN A 102 -15.10 24.05 11.94
C ASN A 102 -15.14 23.12 13.15
N VAL A 103 -14.44 23.52 14.22
CA VAL A 103 -14.34 22.78 15.49
C VAL A 103 -15.72 22.58 16.12
N ARG A 104 -16.59 23.59 16.06
CA ARG A 104 -17.92 23.55 16.69
C ARG A 104 -18.88 22.57 16.02
N SER A 105 -18.67 22.27 14.74
CA SER A 105 -19.54 21.37 13.99
C SER A 105 -18.89 20.02 13.67
N SER A 106 -17.67 19.76 14.17
CA SER A 106 -16.86 18.55 13.91
C SER A 106 -16.84 18.14 12.43
N ARG A 107 -16.78 19.14 11.54
CA ARG A 107 -16.79 18.93 10.09
C ARG A 107 -15.64 19.68 9.45
N LEU A 108 -14.88 18.97 8.63
CA LEU A 108 -13.94 19.55 7.68
C LEU A 108 -14.72 19.88 6.41
N VAL A 109 -14.76 21.16 6.08
CA VAL A 109 -15.48 21.65 4.90
C VAL A 109 -14.46 21.95 3.82
N VAL A 110 -14.55 21.18 2.72
CA VAL A 110 -13.75 21.41 1.51
C VAL A 110 -14.66 22.00 0.43
N GLN A 111 -14.36 23.22 0.02
CA GLN A 111 -15.11 23.96 -0.99
C GLN A 111 -14.29 24.12 -2.27
N LEU A 112 -14.80 23.58 -3.37
CA LEU A 112 -14.25 23.77 -4.70
C LEU A 112 -15.08 24.86 -5.40
N TYR A 113 -14.42 25.97 -5.71
CA TYR A 113 -14.98 27.05 -6.51
C TYR A 113 -14.59 26.79 -7.96
N CYS A 114 -15.59 26.44 -8.76
CA CYS A 114 -15.42 26.12 -10.16
C CYS A 114 -15.80 27.31 -11.06
N LYS A 115 -15.39 27.22 -12.32
CA LYS A 115 -15.81 28.11 -13.40
C LYS A 115 -17.34 28.26 -13.45
N TYR A 116 -17.79 29.38 -13.99
CA TYR A 116 -19.20 29.72 -14.16
C TYR A 116 -19.99 29.82 -12.84
N GLY A 117 -19.31 30.14 -11.74
CA GLY A 117 -19.94 30.32 -10.43
C GLY A 117 -20.40 29.03 -9.75
N VAL A 118 -20.06 27.86 -10.31
CA VAL A 118 -20.42 26.57 -9.71
C VAL A 118 -19.59 26.35 -8.45
N ARG A 119 -20.23 26.01 -7.33
CA ARG A 119 -19.55 25.72 -6.06
C ARG A 119 -19.91 24.33 -5.56
N LYS A 120 -18.90 23.48 -5.36
CA LYS A 120 -19.06 22.15 -4.73
C LYS A 120 -18.58 22.21 -3.30
N THR A 121 -19.43 21.81 -2.36
CA THR A 121 -19.10 21.80 -0.92
C THR A 121 -19.14 20.37 -0.42
N HIS A 122 -18.02 19.90 0.13
CA HIS A 122 -17.87 18.58 0.71
C HIS A 122 -17.73 18.74 2.23
N ASN A 123 -18.68 18.17 2.97
CA ASN A 123 -18.68 18.19 4.43
C ASN A 123 -18.19 16.83 4.93
N LEU A 124 -16.90 16.75 5.26
CA LEU A 124 -16.25 15.53 5.71
C LEU A 124 -16.29 15.47 7.24
N SER A 125 -16.68 14.31 7.78
CA SER A 125 -16.54 14.02 9.21
C SER A 125 -15.06 13.80 9.52
N PHE A 126 -14.60 14.30 10.66
CA PHE A 126 -13.25 14.05 11.17
C PHE A 126 -13.31 13.56 12.61
N GLN A 127 -12.23 12.91 13.04
CA GLN A 127 -12.01 12.50 14.42
C GLN A 127 -10.80 13.27 14.96
N ASP A 128 -10.87 13.77 16.18
CA ASP A 128 -9.69 14.33 16.85
C ASP A 128 -8.70 13.21 17.16
N CYS A 129 -7.40 13.48 16.98
CA CYS A 129 -6.36 12.47 17.15
C CYS A 129 -5.04 13.05 17.65
N GLU A 130 -4.14 12.16 18.09
CA GLU A 130 -2.76 12.52 18.38
C GLU A 130 -1.97 12.83 17.10
N SER A 131 -0.84 13.52 17.25
CA SER A 131 0.04 13.83 16.12
C SER A 131 0.70 12.54 15.64
N LEU A 132 0.50 12.20 14.37
CA LEU A 132 1.24 11.12 13.73
C LEU A 132 2.62 11.67 13.37
N GLN A 133 3.66 11.28 14.11
CA GLN A 133 5.04 11.65 13.80
C GLN A 133 5.88 10.39 13.66
N ALA A 134 6.67 10.33 12.59
CA ALA A 134 7.77 9.38 12.47
C ALA A 134 9.06 10.17 12.69
N VAL A 135 9.89 9.72 13.62
CA VAL A 135 11.23 10.29 13.83
C VAL A 135 12.17 9.57 12.88
N PHE A 136 12.63 10.28 11.86
CA PHE A 136 13.62 9.80 10.92
C PHE A 136 14.56 10.95 10.59
N ASP A 137 15.86 10.66 10.53
CA ASP A 137 16.87 11.64 10.20
C ASP A 137 17.65 11.19 8.96
N PRO A 138 17.42 11.82 7.80
CA PRO A 138 18.17 11.53 6.58
C PRO A 138 19.68 11.74 6.72
N ALA A 139 20.12 12.59 7.65
CA ALA A 139 21.55 12.88 7.86
C ALA A 139 22.32 11.73 8.51
N VAL A 140 21.61 10.79 9.15
CA VAL A 140 22.22 9.61 9.80
C VAL A 140 22.46 8.49 8.79
N CYS A 141 21.81 8.51 7.62
CA CYS A 141 21.93 7.46 6.63
C CYS A 141 23.30 7.52 5.90
N PRO A 142 24.07 6.41 5.86
CA PRO A 142 25.36 6.37 5.17
C PRO A 142 25.23 6.37 3.65
N HIS A 143 24.07 5.97 3.11
CA HIS A 143 23.85 5.81 1.68
C HIS A 143 22.79 6.78 1.17
N VAL A 144 23.12 7.49 0.08
CA VAL A 144 22.28 8.50 -0.55
C VAL A 144 22.31 8.35 -2.06
N LEU A 145 21.13 8.24 -2.66
CA LEU A 145 20.93 8.29 -4.10
C LEU A 145 20.02 9.47 -4.43
N CYS A 146 20.33 10.23 -5.48
CA CYS A 146 19.45 11.28 -5.99
C CYS A 146 19.37 11.16 -7.51
N ALA A 147 18.15 11.07 -8.03
CA ALA A 147 17.90 11.01 -9.46
C ALA A 147 16.62 11.78 -9.82
N PRO A 148 16.49 12.27 -11.07
CA PRO A 148 15.21 12.74 -11.57
C PRO A 148 14.15 11.65 -11.43
N ALA A 149 12.95 12.00 -10.97
CA ALA A 149 11.88 11.01 -10.77
C ALA A 149 11.54 10.24 -12.07
N ARG A 150 11.71 10.87 -13.24
CA ARG A 150 11.49 10.22 -14.55
C ARG A 150 12.43 9.03 -14.79
N VAL A 151 13.69 9.14 -14.37
CA VAL A 151 14.69 8.05 -14.51
C VAL A 151 14.26 6.85 -13.65
N LEU A 152 13.87 7.11 -12.40
CA LEU A 152 13.36 6.05 -11.51
C LEU A 152 12.03 5.48 -12.01
N GLY A 153 11.20 6.31 -12.65
CA GLY A 153 9.98 5.92 -13.34
C GLY A 153 10.21 4.90 -14.44
N GLU A 154 11.11 5.24 -15.36
CA GLU A 154 11.52 4.36 -16.47
C GLU A 154 12.15 3.08 -15.94
N ALA A 155 12.92 3.15 -14.85
CA ALA A 155 13.53 1.98 -14.24
C ALA A 155 12.52 1.04 -13.56
N VAL A 156 11.37 1.57 -13.09
CA VAL A 156 10.30 0.78 -12.48
C VAL A 156 9.30 0.23 -13.50
N LEU A 157 9.30 0.75 -14.73
CA LEU A 157 8.38 0.38 -15.80
C LEU A 157 8.40 -1.12 -16.18
N PRO A 158 9.54 -1.83 -16.22
CA PRO A 158 9.58 -3.24 -16.58
C PRO A 158 8.88 -4.16 -15.57
N PHE A 159 8.70 -3.72 -14.32
CA PHE A 159 8.12 -4.56 -13.28
C PHE A 159 6.60 -4.63 -13.38
N PRO A 160 5.99 -5.81 -13.14
CA PRO A 160 4.54 -5.96 -13.11
C PRO A 160 3.87 -4.95 -12.16
N PRO A 161 2.69 -4.40 -12.52
CA PRO A 161 1.94 -3.51 -11.63
C PRO A 161 1.55 -4.15 -10.29
N ALA A 162 1.37 -5.48 -10.29
CA ALA A 162 1.02 -6.25 -9.11
C ALA A 162 2.20 -6.59 -8.19
N LEU A 163 3.45 -6.40 -8.64
CA LEU A 163 4.65 -6.71 -7.87
C LEU A 163 4.62 -5.97 -6.53
N ALA A 164 4.78 -6.72 -5.45
CA ALA A 164 4.72 -6.20 -4.09
C ALA A 164 6.04 -5.53 -3.69
N GLU A 165 7.15 -6.23 -3.88
CA GLU A 165 8.46 -5.85 -3.34
C GLU A 165 9.52 -5.79 -4.43
N VAL A 166 10.48 -4.88 -4.24
CA VAL A 166 11.63 -4.71 -5.13
C VAL A 166 12.88 -4.57 -4.28
N THR A 167 13.97 -5.19 -4.73
CA THR A 167 15.31 -5.03 -4.16
C THR A 167 16.06 -3.98 -4.96
N LEU A 168 16.50 -2.93 -4.28
CA LEU A 168 17.41 -1.90 -4.79
C LEU A 168 18.82 -2.24 -4.28
N GLY A 169 19.76 -2.48 -5.19
CA GLY A 169 21.14 -2.79 -4.86
C GLY A 169 22.15 -2.00 -5.66
N ILE A 170 23.38 -1.91 -5.13
CA ILE A 170 24.51 -1.25 -5.77
C ILE A 170 25.43 -2.32 -6.36
N GLY A 171 25.41 -2.44 -7.69
CA GLY A 171 26.28 -3.33 -8.44
C GLY A 171 27.68 -2.75 -8.67
N ARG A 172 28.55 -3.60 -9.23
CA ARG A 172 29.92 -3.22 -9.59
C ARG A 172 29.93 -2.08 -10.60
N GLY A 173 30.87 -1.15 -10.44
CA GLY A 173 31.01 -0.01 -11.33
C GLY A 173 29.93 1.04 -11.11
N HIS A 174 29.46 1.20 -9.87
CA HIS A 174 28.44 2.18 -9.47
C HIS A 174 27.14 2.09 -10.28
N ARG A 175 26.72 0.86 -10.63
CA ARG A 175 25.46 0.61 -11.31
C ARG A 175 24.36 0.34 -10.30
N ILE A 176 23.17 0.90 -10.52
CA ILE A 176 22.02 0.69 -9.64
C ILE A 176 21.22 -0.46 -10.22
N ILE A 177 20.91 -1.45 -9.39
CA ILE A 177 20.19 -2.65 -9.79
C ILE A 177 18.85 -2.65 -9.06
N LEU A 178 17.75 -2.70 -9.82
CA LEU A 178 16.43 -3.01 -9.31
C LEU A 178 16.09 -4.45 -9.70
N ARG A 179 15.77 -5.29 -8.72
CA ARG A 179 15.39 -6.69 -8.95
C ARG A 179 14.05 -6.97 -8.30
N SER A 180 13.16 -7.69 -8.98
CA SER A 180 11.91 -8.14 -8.37
C SER A 180 12.19 -9.11 -7.24
N TYR A 181 11.67 -8.82 -6.05
CA TYR A 181 11.81 -9.73 -4.92
C TYR A 181 10.66 -10.74 -4.93
N GLN A 182 11.00 -12.00 -4.65
CA GLN A 182 10.05 -13.06 -4.45
C GLN A 182 10.44 -13.80 -3.17
N GLU A 183 9.46 -13.99 -2.30
CA GLU A 183 9.63 -14.83 -1.12
C GLU A 183 9.83 -16.28 -1.58
N GLU A 184 10.91 -16.90 -1.10
CA GLU A 184 11.24 -18.32 -1.31
C GLU A 184 10.20 -19.17 -0.56
N ALA A 185 8.99 -19.26 -1.09
CA ALA A 185 8.06 -20.31 -0.72
C ALA A 185 8.56 -21.63 -1.34
N ASP A 186 8.40 -22.74 -0.62
CA ASP A 186 8.64 -24.16 -1.00
C ASP A 186 7.84 -24.63 -2.26
N SER A 187 7.59 -23.73 -3.20
CA SER A 187 6.90 -23.98 -4.44
C SER A 187 7.90 -24.46 -5.50
N THR A 188 7.60 -25.59 -6.11
CA THR A 188 8.36 -26.20 -7.22
C THR A 188 8.36 -25.35 -8.50
N ILE A 189 7.70 -24.19 -8.50
CA ILE A 189 7.53 -23.28 -9.63
C ILE A 189 8.39 -22.04 -9.38
N LYS A 190 9.57 -21.99 -9.99
CA LYS A 190 10.40 -20.77 -10.02
C LYS A 190 9.65 -19.70 -10.79
N ALA A 191 9.33 -18.57 -10.17
CA ALA A 191 8.72 -17.47 -10.91
C ALA A 191 9.77 -16.66 -11.67
N MET A 192 9.28 -15.90 -12.65
CA MET A 192 10.11 -15.01 -13.45
C MET A 192 10.66 -13.88 -12.58
N VAL A 193 11.98 -13.73 -12.56
CA VAL A 193 12.66 -12.60 -11.93
C VAL A 193 12.99 -11.56 -12.99
N THR A 194 12.62 -10.31 -12.75
CA THR A 194 12.97 -9.17 -13.59
C THR A 194 14.09 -8.38 -12.93
N GLU A 195 15.09 -8.00 -13.70
CA GLU A 195 16.19 -7.14 -13.25
C GLU A 195 16.35 -5.97 -14.22
N MET A 196 16.49 -4.77 -13.66
CA MET A 196 16.77 -3.53 -14.37
C MET A 196 18.06 -2.94 -13.83
N SER A 197 18.99 -2.60 -14.72
CA SER A 197 20.26 -1.97 -14.37
C SER A 197 20.34 -0.57 -14.96
N ILE A 198 20.55 0.42 -14.09
CA ILE A 198 20.72 1.83 -14.44
C ILE A 198 22.19 2.20 -14.26
N GLY A 199 22.71 3.00 -15.17
CA GLY A 199 24.05 3.56 -15.04
C GLY A 199 24.12 4.58 -13.90
N GLY A 200 25.29 4.71 -13.27
CA GLY A 200 25.50 5.74 -12.25
C GLY A 200 25.44 7.16 -12.83
N GLU A 201 25.65 7.30 -14.14
CA GLU A 201 25.58 8.55 -14.90
C GLU A 201 24.17 9.20 -14.92
N ASP A 202 23.12 8.40 -14.75
CA ASP A 202 21.74 8.90 -14.72
C ASP A 202 21.35 9.48 -13.35
N PHE A 203 22.23 9.33 -12.34
CA PHE A 203 22.04 9.82 -10.98
C PHE A 203 22.79 11.13 -10.78
N GLN A 204 22.11 12.11 -10.19
CA GLN A 204 22.69 13.40 -9.80
C GLN A 204 23.64 13.25 -8.61
N GLN A 205 23.35 12.29 -7.73
CA GLN A 205 24.18 11.95 -6.59
C GLN A 205 24.09 10.44 -6.36
N LEU A 206 25.24 9.80 -6.22
CA LEU A 206 25.35 8.39 -5.85
C LEU A 206 26.46 8.23 -4.82
N GLN A 207 26.04 8.01 -3.58
CA GLN A 207 26.92 7.76 -2.45
C GLN A 207 26.41 6.49 -1.77
N ALA A 208 26.87 5.33 -2.25
CA ALA A 208 26.52 4.05 -1.65
C ALA A 208 27.64 3.03 -1.93
N GLN A 209 27.85 2.08 -1.03
CA GLN A 209 28.89 1.06 -1.17
C GLN A 209 28.41 -0.06 -2.10
N GLU A 210 29.32 -0.61 -2.90
CA GLU A 210 29.00 -1.78 -3.73
C GLU A 210 28.60 -2.97 -2.85
N GLY A 211 27.59 -3.73 -3.31
CA GLY A 211 27.06 -4.89 -2.59
C GLY A 211 25.93 -4.58 -1.61
N VAL A 212 25.71 -3.31 -1.23
CA VAL A 212 24.58 -2.95 -0.39
C VAL A 212 23.28 -3.10 -1.18
N ALA A 213 22.30 -3.77 -0.56
CA ALA A 213 20.96 -3.92 -1.13
C ALA A 213 19.88 -3.80 -0.05
N ILE A 214 18.73 -3.24 -0.42
CA ILE A 214 17.55 -3.12 0.44
C ILE A 214 16.31 -3.58 -0.33
N THR A 215 15.40 -4.27 0.34
CA THR A 215 14.12 -4.70 -0.26
C THR A 215 12.97 -3.95 0.41
N PHE A 216 12.10 -3.31 -0.37
CA PHE A 216 10.96 -2.51 0.13
C PHE A 216 9.72 -2.65 -0.76
N CYS A 217 8.59 -2.15 -0.26
CA CYS A 217 7.30 -2.19 -0.96
C CYS A 217 7.27 -1.26 -2.19
N LEU A 218 7.21 -1.86 -3.37
CA LEU A 218 7.18 -1.15 -4.65
C LEU A 218 5.85 -0.41 -4.87
N LYS A 219 4.73 -0.94 -4.36
CA LYS A 219 3.41 -0.29 -4.49
C LYS A 219 3.38 1.06 -3.80
N GLU A 220 3.98 1.13 -2.62
CA GLU A 220 4.09 2.34 -1.81
C GLU A 220 5.06 3.34 -2.44
N PHE A 221 6.23 2.87 -2.89
CA PHE A 221 7.20 3.71 -3.63
C PHE A 221 6.59 4.33 -4.90
N ARG A 222 5.82 3.56 -5.68
CA ARG A 222 5.08 4.06 -6.86
C ARG A 222 4.12 5.20 -6.52
N GLY A 223 3.62 5.26 -5.29
CA GLY A 223 2.80 6.38 -4.80
C GLY A 223 3.55 7.70 -4.84
N LEU A 224 4.72 7.75 -4.20
CA LEU A 224 5.57 8.94 -4.22
C LEU A 224 6.11 9.24 -5.62
N LEU A 225 6.59 8.20 -6.32
CA LEU A 225 7.20 8.34 -7.64
C LEU A 225 6.24 9.01 -8.64
N SER A 226 4.97 8.58 -8.67
CA SER A 226 3.96 9.18 -9.55
C SER A 226 3.69 10.67 -9.27
N PHE A 227 3.80 11.10 -8.01
CA PHE A 227 3.71 12.51 -7.67
C PHE A 227 4.92 13.27 -8.20
N ALA A 228 6.12 12.77 -7.88
CA ALA A 228 7.40 13.38 -8.22
C ALA A 228 7.61 13.52 -9.74
N GLU A 229 7.31 12.48 -10.51
CA GLU A 229 7.35 12.49 -11.98
C GLU A 229 6.46 13.58 -12.56
N SER A 230 5.23 13.66 -12.06
CA SER A 230 4.21 14.57 -12.56
C SER A 230 4.47 16.05 -12.19
N ALA A 231 5.33 16.27 -11.18
CA ALA A 231 5.85 17.57 -10.77
C ALA A 231 7.25 17.85 -11.33
N ASN A 232 7.83 16.89 -12.06
CA ASN A 232 9.18 16.95 -12.62
C ASN A 232 10.27 17.21 -11.55
N LEU A 233 10.12 16.60 -10.38
CA LEU A 233 11.05 16.73 -9.27
C LEU A 233 12.12 15.63 -9.29
N SER A 234 13.22 15.89 -8.60
CA SER A 234 14.21 14.86 -8.27
C SER A 234 13.79 14.16 -6.97
N LEU A 235 14.12 12.88 -6.86
CA LEU A 235 13.80 12.04 -5.72
C LEU A 235 15.11 11.58 -5.09
N SER A 236 15.24 11.81 -3.79
CA SER A 236 16.37 11.38 -2.97
C SER A 236 15.99 10.15 -2.15
N ILE A 237 16.84 9.12 -2.16
CA ILE A 237 16.68 7.88 -1.43
C ILE A 237 17.82 7.79 -0.41
N TYR A 238 17.47 7.80 0.86
CA TYR A 238 18.40 7.65 1.97
C TYR A 238 18.16 6.29 2.61
N PHE A 239 19.21 5.52 2.77
CA PHE A 239 19.12 4.20 3.38
C PHE A 239 20.42 3.83 4.09
N ASP A 240 20.31 2.78 4.89
CA ASP A 240 21.38 2.18 5.65
C ASP A 240 21.49 0.72 5.18
N GLY A 241 21.39 -0.27 6.06
CA GLY A 241 21.29 -1.68 5.70
C GLY A 241 19.87 -2.27 5.65
N PRO A 242 19.75 -3.56 5.28
CA PRO A 242 18.54 -4.36 5.44
C PRO A 242 17.97 -4.29 6.86
N GLY A 243 16.64 -4.30 6.99
CA GLY A 243 15.92 -4.18 8.26
C GLY A 243 15.86 -2.75 8.83
N ARG A 244 16.61 -1.79 8.28
CA ARG A 244 16.53 -0.36 8.61
C ARG A 244 15.62 0.37 7.62
N PRO A 245 14.83 1.37 8.04
CA PRO A 245 13.91 2.03 7.13
C PRO A 245 14.64 2.81 6.02
N ALA A 246 14.09 2.79 4.82
CA ALA A 246 14.50 3.63 3.71
C ALA A 246 13.63 4.89 3.64
N ILE A 247 14.26 6.04 3.48
CA ILE A 247 13.61 7.35 3.43
C ILE A 247 13.66 7.84 1.98
N PHE A 248 12.50 8.07 1.40
CA PHE A 248 12.34 8.65 0.07
C PHE A 248 11.83 10.08 0.23
N ALA A 249 12.64 11.04 -0.21
CA ALA A 249 12.34 12.46 -0.06
C ALA A 249 12.22 13.14 -1.42
N ILE A 250 11.30 14.09 -1.49
CA ILE A 250 11.22 15.07 -2.56
C ILE A 250 11.12 16.44 -1.94
N LYS A 251 11.73 17.42 -2.61
CA LYS A 251 11.77 18.80 -2.15
C LYS A 251 11.45 19.74 -3.29
N ASP A 252 10.51 20.65 -3.05
CA ASP A 252 10.21 21.80 -3.89
C ASP A 252 10.29 23.06 -3.02
N SER A 253 10.25 24.22 -3.66
CA SER A 253 10.18 25.54 -3.04
C SER A 253 9.01 25.73 -2.06
N LEU A 254 7.88 25.07 -2.31
CA LEU A 254 6.62 25.27 -1.56
C LEU A 254 6.07 24.00 -0.92
N LEU A 255 6.72 22.85 -1.13
CA LEU A 255 6.31 21.58 -0.55
C LEU A 255 7.50 20.68 -0.27
N ASP A 256 7.43 19.94 0.83
CA ASP A 256 8.33 18.86 1.16
C ASP A 256 7.52 17.55 1.24
N GLY A 257 8.09 16.46 0.72
CA GLY A 257 7.47 15.14 0.74
C GLY A 257 8.44 14.10 1.27
N HIS A 258 8.03 13.33 2.28
CA HIS A 258 8.84 12.29 2.90
C HIS A 258 8.04 10.99 3.05
N PHE A 259 8.55 9.91 2.47
CA PHE A 259 8.01 8.56 2.62
C PHE A 259 9.07 7.71 3.30
N VAL A 260 8.70 7.06 4.39
CA VAL A 260 9.57 6.18 5.17
C VAL A 260 9.00 4.78 5.04
N LEU A 261 9.72 3.90 4.37
CA LEU A 261 9.32 2.52 4.12
C LEU A 261 10.25 1.59 4.89
N ALA A 262 9.69 0.62 5.62
CA ALA A 262 10.46 -0.46 6.18
C ALA A 262 11.15 -1.26 5.07
N THR A 263 12.35 -1.75 5.35
CA THR A 263 13.05 -2.69 4.48
C THR A 263 13.05 -4.08 5.12
N LEU A 264 13.08 -5.12 4.30
CA LEU A 264 13.22 -6.48 4.80
C LEU A 264 14.59 -6.65 5.46
N SER A 265 14.61 -7.37 6.58
CA SER A 265 15.85 -7.87 7.18
C SER A 265 16.44 -8.97 6.30
N GLU A 266 17.77 -9.08 6.27
CA GLU A 266 18.37 -10.31 5.74
C GLU A 266 17.91 -11.49 6.61
N PRO A 267 17.50 -12.62 6.01
CA PRO A 267 17.38 -13.85 6.79
C PRO A 267 18.78 -14.19 7.29
N ASP A 268 18.93 -14.36 8.61
CA ASP A 268 20.16 -14.87 9.19
C ASP A 268 20.57 -16.11 8.38
N PRO A 269 21.77 -16.15 7.76
CA PRO A 269 22.31 -17.42 7.34
C PRO A 269 22.34 -18.27 8.61
N HIS A 270 21.60 -19.38 8.60
CA HIS A 270 21.51 -20.28 9.75
C HIS A 270 22.91 -20.49 10.35
N PRO A 271 23.07 -20.53 11.69
CA PRO A 271 24.34 -20.80 12.33
C PRO A 271 24.68 -22.28 12.16
N GLN A 272 25.07 -22.68 10.96
CA GLN A 272 25.73 -23.93 10.68
C GLN A 272 27.14 -23.56 10.22
N ASP A 273 28.11 -23.98 11.04
CA ASP A 273 29.57 -23.76 10.93
C ASP A 273 30.16 -22.63 11.80
N LEU A 274 29.85 -22.66 13.11
CA LEU A 274 30.91 -22.39 14.09
C LEU A 274 31.94 -23.53 14.00
N ARG A 275 32.85 -23.43 13.03
CA ARG A 275 34.14 -24.11 13.11
C ARG A 275 34.78 -23.70 14.43
N ALA A 276 34.97 -24.68 15.30
CA ALA A 276 35.85 -24.55 16.46
C ALA A 276 37.20 -23.97 15.97
N PRO A 277 37.80 -22.99 16.67
CA PRO A 277 39.15 -22.56 16.33
C PRO A 277 40.11 -23.72 16.63
N GLU A 278 40.71 -24.28 15.59
CA GLU A 278 41.88 -25.15 15.69
C GLU A 278 43.00 -24.37 16.38
N LEU A 279 43.23 -24.69 17.66
CA LEU A 279 44.39 -24.22 18.39
C LEU A 279 45.63 -24.92 17.84
N GLN A 280 46.49 -24.11 17.21
CA GLN A 280 47.77 -24.52 16.66
C GLN A 280 48.64 -25.21 17.71
N GLN A 281 49.10 -26.39 17.33
CA GLN A 281 50.03 -27.26 18.03
C GLN A 281 51.42 -26.63 18.15
N PRO A 282 52.14 -26.88 19.25
CA PRO A 282 53.58 -27.09 19.17
C PRO A 282 53.96 -28.47 19.74
N ALA A 283 54.70 -29.26 18.96
CA ALA A 283 55.51 -30.39 19.45
C ALA A 283 56.98 -29.93 19.59
N PRO A 284 57.92 -30.68 20.20
CA PRO A 284 57.81 -31.99 20.87
C PRO A 284 58.54 -32.05 22.25
N GLN A 285 58.26 -33.03 23.12
CA GLN A 285 59.28 -33.63 24.00
C GLN A 285 59.01 -35.12 24.29
N LEU A 286 60.08 -35.91 24.23
CA LEU A 286 60.18 -37.35 24.44
C LEU A 286 60.16 -37.72 25.94
N GLN A 287 59.47 -38.81 26.29
CA GLN A 287 59.81 -39.92 27.24
C GLN A 287 58.50 -40.64 27.62
N ALA A 288 58.23 -41.87 27.19
CA ALA A 288 58.73 -43.18 27.65
C ALA A 288 57.77 -43.86 28.66
N HIS A 289 57.48 -45.16 28.40
CA HIS A 289 56.75 -46.16 29.25
C HIS A 289 55.19 -46.07 29.19
N SER A 290 54.35 -47.10 29.00
CA SER A 290 54.45 -48.57 28.85
C SER A 290 53.15 -49.10 28.21
N THR A 291 53.18 -50.35 27.73
CA THR A 291 52.16 -51.13 26.98
C THR A 291 51.03 -51.74 27.87
N PRO A 292 50.19 -52.71 27.41
CA PRO A 292 48.84 -52.55 26.85
C PRO A 292 47.74 -53.32 27.64
N HIS A 293 46.45 -53.19 27.30
CA HIS A 293 45.49 -54.28 27.57
C HIS A 293 44.28 -54.23 26.64
N LEU A 294 43.97 -55.39 26.08
CA LEU A 294 42.84 -55.75 25.21
C LEU A 294 42.06 -56.87 25.94
N ASP A 295 40.82 -57.14 25.52
CA ASP A 295 39.92 -58.22 25.98
C ASP A 295 39.18 -57.89 27.30
N ASP A 296 37.92 -58.28 27.56
CA ASP A 296 37.08 -59.34 26.99
C ASP A 296 35.61 -59.15 27.43
N PHE A 297 34.69 -59.63 26.60
CA PHE A 297 33.39 -60.28 26.87
C PHE A 297 32.30 -59.67 27.77
N ALA A 298 31.12 -59.58 27.12
CA ALA A 298 29.76 -59.85 27.57
C ALA A 298 29.56 -60.42 28.98
N LEU A 299 28.58 -59.87 29.70
CA LEU A 299 27.58 -60.64 30.45
C LEU A 299 26.30 -59.81 30.63
N ASP A 300 25.19 -60.53 30.46
CA ASP A 300 23.78 -60.17 30.62
C ASP A 300 23.41 -59.67 32.03
N ASP A 301 22.34 -58.88 32.10
CA ASP A 301 21.24 -59.01 33.10
C ASP A 301 20.14 -58.01 32.67
N ILE A 302 19.03 -58.42 32.05
CA ILE A 302 17.82 -59.09 32.57
C ILE A 302 16.87 -58.15 33.34
N ASP A 303 15.57 -58.40 33.13
CA ASP A 303 14.37 -57.76 33.70
C ASP A 303 13.92 -56.42 33.06
N SER A 304 12.71 -56.24 32.55
CA SER A 304 11.46 -57.01 32.70
C SER A 304 10.51 -56.79 31.52
N TYR A 305 9.91 -57.91 31.11
CA TYR A 305 8.61 -58.12 30.46
C TYR A 305 7.53 -57.12 30.97
N MET A 306 6.47 -56.73 30.24
CA MET A 306 5.57 -57.53 29.41
C MET A 306 4.54 -56.61 28.71
N ILE A 307 4.12 -57.00 27.50
CA ILE A 307 3.04 -56.41 26.68
C ILE A 307 1.76 -57.24 26.85
N ALA A 308 0.57 -56.63 26.73
CA ALA A 308 -0.66 -57.28 26.25
C ALA A 308 -1.60 -56.23 25.61
N MET A 309 -1.81 -56.28 24.28
CA MET A 309 -2.94 -56.89 23.51
C MET A 309 -4.17 -55.96 23.38
N GLU A 310 -4.43 -55.37 22.19
CA GLU A 310 -5.39 -55.83 21.14
C GLU A 310 -6.88 -55.67 21.56
N THR A 311 -7.80 -54.99 20.86
CA THR A 311 -8.41 -55.33 19.55
C THR A 311 -9.55 -54.34 19.14
N THR A 312 -9.64 -54.02 17.84
CA THR A 312 -10.80 -54.00 16.90
C THR A 312 -12.17 -53.28 17.14
N VAL A 313 -12.55 -52.45 16.14
CA VAL A 313 -13.86 -52.12 15.48
C VAL A 313 -15.21 -52.03 16.24
N GLY A 314 -16.02 -51.02 15.86
CA GLY A 314 -17.43 -51.23 15.48
C GLY A 314 -18.52 -50.26 16.00
N SER A 315 -19.05 -49.45 15.07
CA SER A 315 -20.44 -48.98 14.84
C SER A 315 -21.40 -48.48 15.94
N GLU A 316 -22.01 -47.33 15.63
CA GLU A 316 -23.41 -46.89 15.79
C GLU A 316 -24.15 -46.89 17.14
N GLY A 317 -24.81 -45.74 17.41
CA GLY A 317 -26.24 -45.76 17.76
C GLY A 317 -26.67 -45.15 19.10
N SER A 318 -27.13 -43.90 19.03
CA SER A 318 -28.42 -43.45 19.57
C SER A 318 -28.62 -43.16 21.08
N ARG A 319 -29.23 -41.97 21.28
CA ARG A 319 -30.30 -41.63 22.23
C ARG A 319 -29.98 -41.04 23.62
N THR A 320 -30.57 -39.84 23.76
CA THR A 320 -31.39 -39.31 24.87
C THR A 320 -30.72 -38.69 26.09
N LEU A 321 -30.84 -37.34 26.11
CA LEU A 321 -31.24 -36.43 27.20
C LEU A 321 -31.57 -37.03 28.58
N PRO A 322 -31.38 -36.20 29.63
CA PRO A 322 -32.56 -35.71 30.32
C PRO A 322 -32.65 -34.17 30.40
N SER A 323 -33.84 -33.69 30.02
CA SER A 323 -34.69 -32.63 30.60
C SER A 323 -34.41 -32.34 32.09
N THR A 324 -34.70 -31.21 32.73
CA THR A 324 -35.49 -29.99 32.47
C THR A 324 -35.40 -29.16 33.77
N SER A 325 -35.39 -27.83 33.70
CA SER A 325 -36.20 -27.04 34.63
C SER A 325 -36.76 -25.83 33.89
N LEU A 326 -38.07 -25.64 34.05
CA LEU A 326 -38.96 -24.76 33.30
C LEU A 326 -39.63 -23.77 34.27
N SER A 327 -39.63 -22.48 33.86
CA SER A 327 -40.75 -21.51 33.93
C SER A 327 -41.07 -20.74 35.23
N PRO A 328 -41.92 -19.67 35.20
CA PRO A 328 -42.55 -18.89 34.09
C PRO A 328 -42.32 -17.34 34.24
N GLY A 329 -42.63 -16.38 33.34
CA GLY A 329 -43.51 -16.25 32.17
C GLY A 329 -44.66 -15.25 32.42
N PHE A 330 -44.81 -14.15 31.63
CA PHE A 330 -46.04 -13.39 31.23
C PHE A 330 -45.62 -12.15 30.39
N GLN A 331 -45.71 -12.12 29.04
CA GLN A 331 -46.84 -11.90 28.08
C GLN A 331 -46.95 -10.44 27.52
N PRO A 332 -47.02 -10.25 26.18
CA PRO A 332 -47.50 -9.02 25.53
C PRO A 332 -48.87 -9.20 24.83
N HIS A 333 -49.63 -8.12 24.68
CA HIS A 333 -50.94 -8.06 23.98
C HIS A 333 -51.00 -6.99 22.87
N CYS A 334 -51.96 -7.20 21.96
CA CYS A 334 -52.10 -6.80 20.54
C CYS A 334 -52.62 -5.38 20.19
N SER A 335 -52.25 -4.91 18.98
CA SER A 335 -53.01 -4.36 17.79
C SER A 335 -54.23 -3.39 17.96
N PRO A 336 -54.67 -2.56 16.95
CA PRO A 336 -54.64 -2.82 15.48
C PRO A 336 -54.53 -1.65 14.44
N GLY A 337 -54.24 -2.02 13.17
CA GLY A 337 -54.98 -1.56 11.97
C GLY A 337 -54.28 -0.68 10.90
N SER A 338 -54.02 -1.24 9.69
CA SER A 338 -54.61 -0.83 8.38
C SER A 338 -53.79 -1.26 7.12
N HIS A 339 -54.40 -2.11 6.27
CA HIS A 339 -54.31 -2.27 4.78
C HIS A 339 -52.93 -2.42 4.09
N SER A 340 -52.52 -3.61 3.61
CA SER A 340 -52.94 -4.44 2.44
C SER A 340 -52.35 -4.00 1.09
N GLU A 341 -51.38 -4.76 0.56
CA GLU A 341 -51.31 -5.28 -0.83
C GLU A 341 -50.12 -6.25 -0.95
N GLU A 342 -50.42 -7.50 -1.30
CA GLU A 342 -49.50 -8.63 -1.54
C GLU A 342 -49.29 -8.77 -3.06
N GLU A 343 -48.04 -8.96 -3.50
CA GLU A 343 -47.72 -9.63 -4.76
C GLU A 343 -46.69 -10.73 -4.45
N ASP A 344 -47.17 -11.96 -4.48
CA ASP A 344 -46.41 -13.21 -4.49
C ASP A 344 -46.22 -13.62 -5.96
N ASP A 345 -44.98 -13.89 -6.36
CA ASP A 345 -44.67 -14.50 -7.65
C ASP A 345 -43.58 -15.56 -7.46
N THR A 346 -44.02 -16.67 -6.87
CA THR A 346 -43.67 -18.07 -7.14
C THR A 346 -42.35 -18.38 -7.86
N GLU A 347 -41.35 -18.88 -7.13
CA GLU A 347 -40.21 -19.60 -7.69
C GLU A 347 -40.63 -21.02 -8.14
N PRO A 348 -40.25 -21.50 -9.34
CA PRO A 348 -40.54 -22.87 -9.74
C PRO A 348 -39.59 -23.88 -9.10
N SER A 349 -40.19 -24.96 -8.60
CA SER A 349 -39.58 -26.16 -8.02
C SER A 349 -38.38 -26.70 -8.81
N THR A 350 -37.26 -26.89 -8.10
CA THR A 350 -36.07 -27.59 -8.60
C THR A 350 -36.25 -29.12 -8.55
N VAL A 351 -36.18 -29.76 -9.71
CA VAL A 351 -36.06 -31.22 -9.83
C VAL A 351 -34.59 -31.63 -9.56
N PRO A 352 -34.30 -32.67 -8.75
CA PRO A 352 -32.94 -33.09 -8.46
C PRO A 352 -32.31 -33.78 -9.68
N GLY A 353 -31.12 -33.33 -10.12
CA GLY A 353 -30.30 -34.11 -11.07
C GLY A 353 -29.61 -33.37 -12.22
N THR A 354 -29.59 -32.04 -12.28
CA THR A 354 -28.84 -31.29 -13.32
C THR A 354 -27.99 -30.15 -12.74
N PRO A 355 -26.77 -29.91 -13.26
CA PRO A 355 -25.80 -28.98 -12.65
C PRO A 355 -26.14 -27.50 -12.91
N PRO A 356 -25.76 -26.57 -12.01
CA PRO A 356 -26.19 -25.18 -12.09
C PRO A 356 -25.43 -24.39 -13.18
N PRO A 357 -26.10 -23.51 -13.96
CA PRO A 357 -25.42 -22.67 -14.94
C PRO A 357 -24.71 -21.48 -14.28
N LYS A 358 -23.43 -21.32 -14.65
CA LYS A 358 -22.52 -20.24 -14.25
C LYS A 358 -22.99 -18.88 -14.80
N LYS A 359 -23.29 -17.92 -13.92
CA LYS A 359 -23.61 -16.53 -14.32
C LYS A 359 -22.32 -15.74 -14.59
N PHE A 360 -21.92 -15.66 -15.85
CA PHE A 360 -20.97 -14.66 -16.36
C PHE A 360 -21.77 -13.39 -16.69
N ARG A 361 -21.53 -12.29 -15.96
CA ARG A 361 -22.08 -10.97 -16.30
C ARG A 361 -21.08 -10.22 -17.19
N SER A 362 -21.21 -10.40 -18.49
CA SER A 362 -20.67 -9.51 -19.51
C SER A 362 -21.72 -8.44 -19.80
N LEU A 363 -21.35 -7.16 -19.70
CA LEU A 363 -22.18 -6.04 -20.17
C LEU A 363 -21.53 -5.43 -21.42
N PHE A 364 -22.04 -5.86 -22.57
CA PHE A 364 -22.09 -5.03 -23.77
C PHE A 364 -23.25 -4.04 -23.61
N PHE A 365 -23.04 -2.76 -23.93
CA PHE A 365 -24.12 -1.79 -24.12
C PHE A 365 -24.20 -1.42 -25.60
N GLY A 366 -25.25 -1.92 -26.25
CA GLY A 366 -25.77 -1.43 -27.52
C GLY A 366 -26.98 -0.53 -27.26
N SER A 367 -27.01 0.62 -27.92
CA SER A 367 -28.06 1.64 -27.88
C SER A 367 -29.30 1.25 -28.69
N ILE A 368 -30.48 1.73 -28.28
CA ILE A 368 -31.78 1.70 -28.99
C ILE A 368 -32.39 3.13 -28.87
N LEU A 369 -32.42 3.95 -29.94
CA LEU A 369 -33.56 4.33 -30.85
C LEU A 369 -34.77 5.00 -30.13
N ALA A 370 -35.50 6.03 -30.60
CA ALA A 370 -35.59 7.01 -31.72
C ALA A 370 -36.82 7.93 -31.35
N PRO A 371 -37.57 8.69 -32.21
CA PRO A 371 -37.33 9.37 -33.51
C PRO A 371 -37.83 10.86 -33.53
N ALA A 372 -37.59 11.60 -34.64
CA ALA A 372 -38.61 12.29 -35.47
C ALA A 372 -38.08 13.53 -36.25
N HIS A 373 -38.45 13.57 -37.54
CA HIS A 373 -38.49 14.68 -38.51
C HIS A 373 -37.21 15.11 -39.28
N SER A 374 -37.22 14.77 -40.57
CA SER A 374 -36.63 15.51 -41.72
C SER A 374 -37.79 16.18 -42.51
N PRO A 375 -37.60 17.15 -43.43
CA PRO A 375 -36.67 17.18 -44.59
C PRO A 375 -35.92 18.55 -44.70
N GLN A 376 -35.10 18.96 -45.67
CA GLN A 376 -34.98 18.72 -47.13
C GLN A 376 -33.71 19.46 -47.62
N GLY A 377 -32.93 18.92 -48.57
CA GLY A 377 -31.92 19.69 -49.33
C GLY A 377 -30.68 18.89 -49.79
N PRO A 378 -30.27 18.91 -51.09
CA PRO A 378 -29.53 17.80 -51.71
C PRO A 378 -28.01 18.03 -51.93
N SER A 379 -27.25 16.94 -51.72
CA SER A 379 -26.12 16.34 -52.48
C SER A 379 -24.91 17.18 -52.98
N PRO A 380 -23.80 16.57 -53.47
CA PRO A 380 -23.29 15.20 -53.28
C PRO A 380 -21.81 15.12 -52.86
N VAL A 381 -21.46 13.91 -52.44
CA VAL A 381 -20.14 13.27 -52.32
C VAL A 381 -19.52 13.14 -53.74
N LEU A 382 -18.18 13.10 -53.90
CA LEU A 382 -17.42 11.89 -54.22
C LEU A 382 -15.91 12.17 -54.28
N ALA A 383 -15.16 11.20 -53.75
CA ALA A 383 -13.72 11.04 -53.81
C ALA A 383 -13.26 10.61 -55.23
N GLU A 384 -11.95 10.69 -55.51
CA GLU A 384 -11.06 9.52 -55.57
C GLU A 384 -9.63 9.94 -55.95
N ASP A 385 -8.67 9.21 -55.39
CA ASP A 385 -7.25 9.19 -55.77
C ASP A 385 -7.05 8.65 -57.20
N SER A 386 -6.11 9.22 -57.95
CA SER A 386 -5.28 8.44 -58.86
C SER A 386 -4.04 9.20 -59.33
N GLU A 387 -2.95 8.44 -59.39
CA GLU A 387 -1.58 8.77 -59.74
C GLU A 387 -1.42 9.14 -61.24
N GLY A 388 -0.31 9.81 -61.61
CA GLY A 388 0.11 9.86 -63.02
C GLY A 388 1.08 10.99 -63.38
N GLU A 389 2.24 10.59 -63.89
CA GLU A 389 3.44 11.35 -64.31
C GLU A 389 3.23 12.61 -65.18
N GLY A 390 4.18 13.53 -65.03
CA GLY A 390 4.45 14.68 -65.91
C GLY A 390 5.61 15.52 -65.40
#